data_AF-A0A2W7QCU7-F1
#
_entry.id   AF-A0A2W7QCU7-F1
#
_cell.length_a   1.000
_cell.length_b   1.000
_cell.length_c   1.000
_cell.angle_alpha   90.00
_cell.angle_beta   90.00
_cell.angle_gamma   90.00
#
_symmetry.space_group_name_H-M   'P 1'
#
loop_
_entity.id
_entity.type
_entity.pdbx_description
1 polymer ?
#
loop_
_entity_poly.entity_id
_entity_poly.type
_entity_poly.pdbx_seq_one_letter_code
_entity_poly.pdbx_strand_id
1 'polypeptide(L)'
;MTIDEESNLLYVASARKLYVYSKEDELLLENALSFNVNAFSVLEDKLFVLRQELSIPQEEGFLNRASFYEINKSLDVVDTILVREVKLKSGSASDFPIKNYFSTVGLDHFVYVPDFGSQIILHDTLYKFKEKVLTPFLKLNFETKQVLDKGGMKKIQIYNVVNSLSYVLCEYYSESKYMIFIYEKESAIGFNLQKGVLDGNGNPVVLRPLDLGRDIFYFVQQSEYSDSETEEQNPMIGIVQLK
;
A
#
# COMPACT_ATOMS: atom_id res chain seq x y z
N MET A 1 5.47 2.68 -9.87
CA MET A 1 5.34 3.65 -10.98
C MET A 1 4.25 4.61 -10.57
N THR A 2 4.38 5.90 -10.90
CA THR A 2 3.34 6.91 -10.71
C THR A 2 3.41 7.89 -11.87
N ILE A 3 2.30 8.57 -12.16
CA ILE A 3 2.22 9.64 -13.14
C ILE A 3 2.08 10.95 -12.37
N ASP A 4 2.80 11.98 -12.81
CA ASP A 4 2.48 13.37 -12.48
C ASP A 4 1.58 13.90 -13.60
N GLU A 5 0.29 14.07 -13.30
CA GLU A 5 -0.71 14.49 -14.27
C GLU A 5 -0.52 15.95 -14.72
N GLU A 6 0.10 16.80 -13.89
CA GLU A 6 0.34 18.20 -14.25
C GLU A 6 1.47 18.30 -15.27
N SER A 7 2.61 17.68 -14.97
CA SER A 7 3.79 17.71 -15.83
C SER A 7 3.79 16.64 -16.92
N ASN A 8 2.86 15.70 -16.88
CA ASN A 8 2.76 14.57 -17.80
C ASN A 8 4.01 13.68 -17.80
N LEU A 9 4.66 13.55 -16.65
CA LEU A 9 5.87 12.74 -16.48
C LEU A 9 5.54 11.41 -15.82
N LEU A 10 6.18 10.36 -16.33
CA LEU A 10 6.10 9.01 -15.77
C LEU A 10 7.31 8.75 -14.88
N TYR A 11 7.06 8.50 -13.59
CA TYR A 11 8.10 8.13 -12.64
C TYR A 11 8.13 6.63 -12.44
N VAL A 12 9.31 6.03 -12.59
CA VAL A 12 9.56 4.61 -12.38
C VAL A 12 10.67 4.46 -11.34
N ALA A 13 10.53 3.50 -10.43
CA ALA A 13 11.60 3.15 -9.50
C ALA A 13 12.00 1.69 -9.69
N SER A 14 13.31 1.43 -9.57
CA SER A 14 13.85 0.08 -9.49
C SER A 14 14.90 0.04 -8.40
N ALA A 15 14.61 -0.69 -7.32
CA ALA A 15 15.41 -0.76 -6.10
C ALA A 15 15.82 0.64 -5.59
N ARG A 16 17.04 1.09 -5.90
CA ARG A 16 17.62 2.37 -5.47
C ARG A 16 17.60 3.46 -6.54
N LYS A 17 17.06 3.20 -7.73
CA LYS A 17 17.06 4.17 -8.83
C LYS A 17 15.66 4.71 -9.09
N LEU A 18 15.59 6.01 -9.40
CA LEU A 18 14.44 6.67 -9.98
C LEU A 18 14.73 7.03 -11.42
N TYR A 19 13.73 6.85 -12.27
CA TYR A 19 13.74 7.18 -13.69
C TYR A 19 12.53 8.05 -13.99
N VAL A 20 12.70 9.03 -14.88
CA VAL A 20 11.64 9.90 -15.39
C VAL A 20 11.53 9.69 -16.89
N TYR A 21 10.34 9.35 -17.35
CA TYR A 21 10.02 9.21 -18.75
C TYR A 21 9.01 10.26 -19.21
N SER A 22 9.06 10.62 -20.49
CA SER A 22 7.98 11.35 -21.16
C SER A 22 6.75 10.45 -21.38
N LYS A 23 5.68 11.01 -21.94
CA LYS A 23 4.51 10.24 -22.38
C LYS A 23 4.78 9.36 -23.60
N GLU A 24 5.82 9.69 -24.34
CA GLU A 24 6.30 8.96 -25.52
C GLU A 24 7.33 7.89 -25.15
N ASP A 25 7.41 7.53 -23.86
CA ASP A 25 8.31 6.51 -23.30
C ASP A 25 9.82 6.83 -23.46
N GLU A 26 10.18 8.11 -23.63
CA GLU A 26 11.58 8.54 -23.69
C GLU A 26 12.15 8.76 -22.29
N LEU A 27 13.31 8.17 -21.98
CA LEU A 27 14.00 8.41 -20.71
C LEU A 27 14.57 9.84 -20.69
N LEU A 28 14.07 10.67 -19.78
CA LEU A 28 14.46 12.07 -19.62
C LEU A 28 15.54 12.24 -18.56
N LEU A 29 15.43 11.51 -17.44
CA LEU A 29 16.31 11.66 -16.29
C LEU A 29 16.39 10.37 -15.48
N GLU A 30 17.55 10.08 -14.90
CA GLU A 30 17.70 9.05 -13.88
C GLU A 30 18.61 9.53 -12.73
N ASN A 31 18.35 9.02 -11.53
CA ASN A 31 19.23 9.22 -10.39
C ASN A 31 19.21 8.01 -9.44
N ALA A 32 20.34 7.76 -8.79
CA ALA A 32 20.47 6.75 -7.76
C ALA A 32 20.30 7.37 -6.36
N LEU A 33 19.36 6.83 -5.59
CA LEU A 33 19.14 7.16 -4.20
C LEU A 33 20.09 6.40 -3.27
N SER A 34 20.35 6.97 -2.10
CA SER A 34 21.15 6.35 -1.05
C SER A 34 20.44 5.16 -0.38
N PHE A 35 19.19 4.86 -0.76
CA PHE A 35 18.33 3.85 -0.15
C PHE A 35 17.42 3.15 -1.16
N ASN A 36 16.84 2.01 -0.75
CA ASN A 36 15.81 1.31 -1.52
C ASN A 36 14.47 2.04 -1.43
N VAL A 37 13.77 2.13 -2.55
CA VAL A 37 12.41 2.66 -2.67
C VAL A 37 11.43 1.56 -2.31
N ASN A 38 10.60 1.76 -1.27
CA ASN A 38 9.52 0.84 -0.94
C ASN A 38 8.24 1.14 -1.72
N ALA A 39 7.92 2.42 -1.89
CA ALA A 39 6.86 2.92 -2.75
C ALA A 39 7.07 4.43 -2.99
N PHE A 40 6.33 5.01 -3.92
CA PHE A 40 6.37 6.43 -4.20
C PHE A 40 5.08 6.88 -4.87
N SER A 41 4.72 8.14 -4.70
CA SER A 41 3.53 8.77 -5.28
C SER A 41 3.78 10.26 -5.47
N VAL A 42 3.05 10.86 -6.42
CA VAL A 42 2.89 12.31 -6.46
C VAL A 42 1.79 12.68 -5.47
N LEU A 43 2.10 13.56 -4.52
CA LEU A 43 1.18 14.10 -3.51
C LEU A 43 1.34 15.62 -3.51
N GLU A 44 0.25 16.37 -3.66
CA GLU A 44 0.29 17.84 -3.71
C GLU A 44 1.35 18.35 -4.72
N ASP A 45 1.33 17.80 -5.93
CA ASP A 45 2.23 18.14 -7.06
C ASP A 45 3.73 17.92 -6.77
N LYS A 46 4.03 17.08 -5.79
CA LYS A 46 5.40 16.75 -5.36
C LYS A 46 5.61 15.25 -5.31
N LEU A 47 6.77 14.81 -5.76
CA LEU A 47 7.15 13.40 -5.67
C LEU A 47 7.62 13.07 -4.26
N PHE A 48 6.93 12.13 -3.62
CA PHE A 48 7.33 11.57 -2.33
C PHE A 48 7.69 10.10 -2.46
N VAL A 49 8.84 9.73 -1.89
CA VAL A 49 9.30 8.35 -1.78
C VAL A 49 9.09 7.85 -0.35
N LEU A 50 8.34 6.77 -0.20
CA LEU A 50 8.25 6.02 1.04
C LEU A 50 9.43 5.06 1.17
N ARG A 51 10.10 5.15 2.31
CA ARG A 51 11.10 4.18 2.75
C ARG A 51 10.69 3.57 4.09
N GLN A 52 10.89 2.27 4.22
CA GLN A 52 10.81 1.54 5.47
C GLN A 52 12.18 0.99 5.84
N GLU A 53 12.63 1.30 7.04
CA GLU A 53 13.83 0.77 7.66
C GLU A 53 13.40 -0.15 8.80
N LEU A 54 13.70 -1.44 8.69
CA LEU A 54 13.23 -2.45 9.65
C LEU A 54 14.40 -2.96 10.49
N SER A 55 14.11 -3.31 11.74
CA SER A 55 15.07 -3.91 12.69
C SER A 55 16.37 -3.12 12.83
N ILE A 56 16.29 -1.78 12.89
CA ILE A 56 17.45 -0.93 13.21
C ILE A 56 17.83 -1.20 14.67
N PRO A 57 19.06 -1.67 14.99
CA PRO A 57 19.47 -1.91 16.37
C PRO A 57 19.44 -0.62 17.20
N GLN A 58 19.00 -0.72 18.46
CA GLN A 58 19.02 0.34 19.47
C GLN A 58 19.63 -0.20 20.77
N GLU A 59 19.94 0.66 21.74
CA GLU A 59 20.42 0.21 23.06
C GLU A 59 19.46 -0.78 23.72
N GLU A 60 18.14 -0.52 23.60
CA GLU A 60 17.07 -1.38 24.11
C GLU A 60 16.19 -1.93 22.99
N GLY A 61 16.72 -2.92 22.26
CA GLY A 61 15.98 -3.66 21.24
C GLY A 61 16.18 -3.10 19.84
N PHE A 62 15.08 -2.91 19.11
CA PHE A 62 15.09 -2.57 17.68
C PHE A 62 14.08 -1.49 17.33
N LEU A 63 14.30 -0.79 16.23
CA LEU A 63 13.41 0.24 15.69
C LEU A 63 13.00 -0.12 14.26
N ASN A 64 11.68 -0.08 14.01
CA ASN A 64 11.14 0.03 12.67
C ASN A 64 10.74 1.48 12.42
N ARG A 65 11.19 2.05 11.30
CA ARG A 65 10.92 3.43 10.89
C ARG A 65 10.35 3.47 9.48
N ALA A 66 9.36 4.33 9.27
CA ALA A 66 8.88 4.70 7.95
C ALA A 66 8.98 6.21 7.78
N SER A 67 9.50 6.65 6.63
CA SER A 67 9.69 8.07 6.31
C SER A 67 9.33 8.35 4.86
N PHE A 68 8.81 9.54 4.61
CA PHE A 68 8.73 10.11 3.28
C PHE A 68 9.95 10.97 3.01
N TYR A 69 10.48 10.85 1.79
CA TYR A 69 11.50 11.74 1.24
C TYR A 69 10.86 12.55 0.12
N GLU A 70 10.86 13.88 0.23
CA GLU A 70 10.46 14.75 -0.88
C GLU A 70 11.59 14.79 -1.90
N ILE A 71 11.24 14.53 -3.16
CA ILE A 71 12.15 14.47 -4.28
C ILE A 71 11.86 15.65 -5.21
N ASN A 72 12.88 16.45 -5.51
CA ASN A 72 12.74 17.56 -6.46
C ASN A 72 12.79 17.08 -7.92
N LYS A 73 12.61 18.01 -8.87
CA LYS A 73 12.64 17.71 -10.32
C LYS A 73 13.99 17.20 -10.83
N SER A 74 15.09 17.46 -10.12
CA SER A 74 16.43 16.93 -10.40
C SER A 74 16.66 15.54 -9.78
N LEU A 75 15.63 14.95 -9.16
CA LEU A 75 15.67 13.68 -8.43
C LEU A 75 16.55 13.70 -7.17
N ASP A 76 16.75 14.85 -6.56
CA ASP A 76 17.43 14.98 -5.27
C ASP A 76 16.44 14.98 -4.12
N VAL A 77 16.85 14.40 -2.99
CA VAL A 77 16.12 14.49 -1.72
C VAL A 77 16.25 15.90 -1.17
N VAL A 78 15.13 16.59 -0.97
CA VAL A 78 15.10 17.97 -0.43
C VAL A 78 14.51 18.06 0.96
N ASP A 79 13.73 17.07 1.39
CA ASP A 79 13.11 17.05 2.71
C ASP A 79 12.85 15.61 3.17
N THR A 80 12.60 15.43 4.47
CA THR A 80 12.23 14.14 5.08
C THR A 80 11.14 14.32 6.14
N ILE A 81 10.06 13.57 6.00
CA ILE A 81 8.92 13.57 6.91
C ILE A 81 8.84 12.21 7.58
N LEU A 82 8.84 12.19 8.92
CA LEU A 82 8.65 10.94 9.66
C LEU A 82 7.19 10.50 9.56
N VAL A 83 6.96 9.29 9.05
CA VAL A 83 5.61 8.70 8.95
C VAL A 83 5.28 7.90 10.19
N ARG A 84 6.24 7.09 10.66
CA ARG A 84 6.05 6.23 11.83
C ARG A 84 7.36 5.75 12.42
N GLU A 85 7.36 5.57 13.74
CA GLU A 85 8.37 4.79 14.47
C GLU A 85 7.72 3.77 15.39
N VAL A 86 8.32 2.58 15.44
CA VAL A 86 7.88 1.49 16.30
C VAL A 86 9.11 0.87 16.96
N LYS A 87 9.17 0.94 18.29
CA LYS A 87 10.19 0.25 19.08
C LYS A 87 9.76 -1.19 19.33
N LEU A 88 10.65 -2.12 19.07
CA LEU A 88 10.46 -3.57 19.18
C LEU A 88 11.43 -4.15 20.21
N LYS A 89 10.98 -5.17 20.95
CA LYS A 89 11.85 -5.91 21.87
C LYS A 89 12.77 -6.89 21.15
N SER A 90 12.31 -7.42 20.01
CA SER A 90 13.07 -8.36 19.19
C SER A 90 13.08 -7.91 17.73
N GLY A 91 14.18 -8.18 17.05
CA GLY A 91 14.30 -7.96 15.62
C GLY A 91 13.39 -8.95 14.90
N SER A 92 12.51 -8.43 14.06
CA SER A 92 11.73 -9.22 13.12
C SER A 92 11.52 -8.40 11.86
N ALA A 93 11.89 -8.99 10.73
CA ALA A 93 11.59 -8.46 9.42
C ALA A 93 10.57 -9.41 8.80
N SER A 94 9.30 -9.00 8.84
CA SER A 94 8.23 -9.62 8.08
C SER A 94 7.81 -8.61 7.03
N ASP A 95 7.46 -9.11 5.85
CA ASP A 95 7.04 -8.29 4.74
C ASP A 95 5.86 -8.92 4.01
N PHE A 96 5.08 -8.08 3.33
CA PHE A 96 3.94 -8.50 2.51
C PHE A 96 4.14 -8.01 1.07
N PRO A 97 4.03 -8.85 0.04
CA PRO A 97 4.42 -8.46 -1.32
C PRO A 97 3.54 -7.38 -1.93
N ILE A 98 2.24 -7.32 -1.58
CA ILE A 98 1.29 -6.40 -2.22
C ILE A 98 0.90 -5.28 -1.25
N LYS A 99 1.52 -4.11 -1.39
CA LYS A 99 1.28 -2.98 -0.48
C LYS A 99 0.75 -1.76 -1.22
N ASN A 100 -0.46 -1.37 -0.87
CA ASN A 100 -1.14 -0.17 -1.31
C ASN A 100 -0.97 0.91 -0.23
N TYR A 101 0.19 1.56 -0.21
CA TYR A 101 0.51 2.56 0.82
C TYR A 101 -0.25 3.87 0.65
N PHE A 102 -0.62 4.20 -0.59
CA PHE A 102 -1.23 5.46 -0.97
C PHE A 102 -2.63 5.21 -1.53
N SER A 103 -3.56 6.08 -1.17
CA SER A 103 -4.84 6.22 -1.86
C SER A 103 -5.16 7.69 -2.08
N THR A 104 -5.56 8.06 -3.28
CA THR A 104 -5.85 9.45 -3.67
C THR A 104 -7.28 9.55 -4.20
N VAL A 105 -8.05 10.51 -3.70
CA VAL A 105 -9.43 10.77 -4.12
C VAL A 105 -9.58 12.27 -4.39
N GLY A 106 -9.57 12.65 -5.67
CA GLY A 106 -9.46 14.06 -6.04
C GLY A 106 -8.15 14.66 -5.52
N LEU A 107 -8.25 15.73 -4.73
CA LEU A 107 -7.10 16.40 -4.11
C LEU A 107 -6.71 15.81 -2.74
N ASP A 108 -7.48 14.85 -2.23
CA ASP A 108 -7.22 14.27 -0.91
C ASP A 108 -6.31 13.04 -1.04
N HIS A 109 -5.22 13.07 -0.28
CA HIS A 109 -4.22 12.00 -0.23
C HIS A 109 -4.27 11.27 1.12
N PHE A 110 -4.23 9.95 1.07
CA PHE A 110 -4.28 9.09 2.25
C PHE A 110 -3.12 8.10 2.26
N VAL A 111 -2.61 7.84 3.45
CA VAL A 111 -1.41 7.04 3.69
C VAL A 111 -1.69 5.99 4.75
N TYR A 112 -1.39 4.75 4.41
CA TYR A 112 -1.34 3.64 5.34
C TYR A 112 0.00 2.92 5.21
N VAL A 113 0.69 2.72 6.34
CA VAL A 113 1.91 1.91 6.38
C VAL A 113 1.63 0.69 7.25
N PRO A 114 1.67 -0.54 6.71
CA PRO A 114 1.45 -1.74 7.52
C PRO A 114 2.60 -1.94 8.51
N ASP A 115 2.33 -2.64 9.61
CA ASP A 115 3.36 -3.04 10.55
C ASP A 115 3.17 -4.47 11.05
N PHE A 116 4.21 -5.27 10.78
CA PHE A 116 4.29 -6.68 11.08
C PHE A 116 5.21 -6.98 12.27
N GLY A 117 5.65 -5.96 13.00
CA GLY A 117 6.52 -6.11 14.18
C GLY A 117 5.89 -6.91 15.32
N SER A 118 6.76 -7.42 16.19
CA SER A 118 6.44 -8.28 17.33
C SER A 118 5.89 -7.54 18.56
N GLN A 119 5.01 -6.56 18.37
CA GLN A 119 4.32 -5.87 19.45
C GLN A 119 2.80 -6.07 19.40
N ILE A 120 2.13 -5.96 20.56
CA ILE A 120 0.69 -6.20 20.68
C ILE A 120 -0.18 -5.09 20.08
N ILE A 121 0.38 -3.90 19.87
CA ILE A 121 -0.34 -2.75 19.33
C ILE A 121 -0.62 -2.95 17.84
N LEU A 122 -1.89 -2.80 17.47
CA LEU A 122 -2.34 -2.79 16.08
C LEU A 122 -2.28 -1.36 15.55
N HIS A 123 -1.62 -1.17 14.40
CA HIS A 123 -1.61 0.11 13.69
C HIS A 123 -2.76 0.08 12.67
N ASP A 124 -3.92 0.53 13.13
CA ASP A 124 -5.24 0.40 12.48
C ASP A 124 -5.76 1.73 11.92
N THR A 125 -4.90 2.75 11.85
CA THR A 125 -5.27 4.11 11.46
C THR A 125 -4.77 4.43 10.04
N LEU A 126 -5.69 4.89 9.19
CA LEU A 126 -5.41 5.55 7.92
C LEU A 126 -5.23 7.05 8.19
N TYR A 127 -4.17 7.63 7.63
CA TYR A 127 -3.84 9.04 7.80
C TYR A 127 -4.16 9.82 6.52
N LYS A 128 -4.64 11.05 6.67
CA LYS A 128 -4.70 12.04 5.58
C LYS A 128 -3.39 12.80 5.54
N PHE A 129 -2.79 12.88 4.36
CA PHE A 129 -1.59 13.67 4.10
C PHE A 129 -2.00 15.02 3.52
N LYS A 130 -1.59 16.11 4.17
CA LYS A 130 -1.79 17.47 3.69
C LYS A 130 -0.69 18.38 4.20
N GLU A 131 -0.11 19.20 3.33
CA GLU A 131 0.94 20.17 3.66
C GLU A 131 2.09 19.54 4.47
N LYS A 132 2.54 18.34 4.05
CA LYS A 132 3.56 17.53 4.75
C LYS A 132 3.19 17.02 6.14
N VAL A 133 1.92 17.12 6.53
CA VAL A 133 1.41 16.65 7.83
C VAL A 133 0.52 15.43 7.64
N LEU A 134 0.73 14.41 8.47
CA LEU A 134 -0.12 13.24 8.57
C LEU A 134 -1.11 13.41 9.73
N THR A 135 -2.39 13.55 9.40
CA THR A 135 -3.46 13.66 10.40
C THR A 135 -4.28 12.37 10.42
N PRO A 136 -4.60 11.78 11.58
CA PRO A 136 -5.51 10.64 11.66
C PRO A 136 -6.83 10.94 10.94
N PHE A 137 -7.23 10.07 10.01
CA PHE A 137 -8.46 10.24 9.23
C PHE A 137 -9.51 9.19 9.61
N LEU A 138 -9.11 7.92 9.61
CA LEU A 138 -10.01 6.81 9.90
C LEU A 138 -9.27 5.76 10.73
N LYS A 139 -9.97 5.20 11.72
CA LYS A 139 -9.47 4.10 12.52
C LYS A 139 -10.37 2.88 12.34
N LEU A 140 -9.77 1.74 12.01
CA LEU A 140 -10.46 0.46 11.95
C LEU A 140 -10.57 -0.13 13.36
N ASN A 141 -11.76 -0.66 13.69
CA ASN A 141 -11.98 -1.30 14.97
C ASN A 141 -12.23 -2.79 14.76
N PHE A 142 -11.47 -3.63 15.45
CA PHE A 142 -11.63 -5.08 15.44
C PHE A 142 -12.14 -5.52 16.81
N GLU A 143 -13.20 -6.32 16.85
CA GLU A 143 -13.76 -6.86 18.11
C GLU A 143 -12.78 -7.79 18.83
N THR A 144 -11.88 -8.41 18.06
CA THR A 144 -10.87 -9.33 18.57
C THR A 144 -9.79 -8.59 19.33
N LYS A 145 -9.60 -8.97 20.60
CA LYS A 145 -8.43 -8.55 21.40
C LYS A 145 -7.14 -9.01 20.71
N GLN A 146 -6.21 -8.07 20.55
CA GLN A 146 -4.88 -8.40 20.02
C GLN A 146 -4.10 -9.24 21.03
N VAL A 147 -3.46 -10.27 20.52
CA VAL A 147 -2.49 -11.12 21.22
C VAL A 147 -1.35 -11.44 20.27
N LEU A 148 -0.19 -11.76 20.83
CA LEU A 148 0.93 -12.33 20.08
C LEU A 148 0.90 -13.86 20.24
N ASP A 149 1.09 -14.58 19.15
CA ASP A 149 1.32 -16.03 19.21
C ASP A 149 2.73 -16.37 19.71
N LYS A 150 3.06 -17.67 19.79
CA LYS A 150 4.39 -18.13 20.23
C LYS A 150 5.53 -17.65 19.31
N GLY A 151 5.23 -17.34 18.05
CA GLY A 151 6.18 -16.80 17.08
C GLY A 151 6.27 -15.27 17.11
N GLY A 152 5.50 -14.59 17.97
CA GLY A 152 5.44 -13.14 18.04
C GLY A 152 4.58 -12.49 16.96
N MET A 153 3.73 -13.25 16.25
CA MET A 153 2.81 -12.71 15.26
C MET A 153 1.51 -12.24 15.91
N LYS A 154 1.00 -11.09 15.45
CA LYS A 154 -0.29 -10.53 15.87
C LYS A 154 -1.44 -11.41 15.39
N LYS A 155 -2.48 -11.58 16.21
CA LYS A 155 -3.72 -12.26 15.82
C LYS A 155 -4.41 -11.59 14.61
N ILE A 156 -4.28 -10.27 14.47
CA ILE A 156 -4.68 -9.54 13.27
C ILE A 156 -3.45 -8.83 12.71
N GLN A 157 -3.20 -9.02 11.41
CA GLN A 157 -2.20 -8.26 10.68
C GLN A 157 -2.88 -7.53 9.53
N ILE A 158 -2.90 -6.20 9.58
CA ILE A 158 -3.46 -5.39 8.50
C ILE A 158 -2.36 -5.19 7.45
N TYR A 159 -2.70 -5.48 6.20
CA TYR A 159 -1.80 -5.34 5.06
C TYR A 159 -2.01 -4.03 4.32
N ASN A 160 -3.27 -3.72 4.00
CA ASN A 160 -3.64 -2.54 3.23
C ASN A 160 -4.87 -1.90 3.82
N VAL A 161 -4.90 -0.56 3.82
CA VAL A 161 -6.11 0.23 4.03
C VAL A 161 -6.17 1.26 2.91
N VAL A 162 -7.22 1.19 2.10
CA VAL A 162 -7.42 2.00 0.91
C VAL A 162 -8.71 2.77 1.04
N ASN A 163 -8.66 4.08 0.85
CA ASN A 163 -9.86 4.92 0.76
C ASN A 163 -10.15 5.24 -0.71
N SER A 164 -11.35 4.92 -1.18
CA SER A 164 -11.86 5.35 -2.50
C SER A 164 -12.89 6.45 -2.34
N LEU A 165 -13.59 6.84 -3.41
CA LEU A 165 -14.67 7.82 -3.35
C LEU A 165 -15.76 7.33 -2.38
N SER A 166 -16.32 6.14 -2.64
CA SER A 166 -17.49 5.62 -1.92
C SER A 166 -17.16 4.53 -0.91
N TYR A 167 -15.93 4.00 -0.89
CA TYR A 167 -15.59 2.84 -0.05
C TYR A 167 -14.30 3.01 0.77
N VAL A 168 -14.18 2.18 1.81
CA VAL A 168 -12.93 1.89 2.52
C VAL A 168 -12.68 0.39 2.43
N LEU A 169 -11.53 0.00 1.92
CA LEU A 169 -11.11 -1.39 1.80
C LEU A 169 -9.97 -1.67 2.78
N CYS A 170 -10.06 -2.76 3.53
CA CYS A 170 -9.02 -3.22 4.43
C CYS A 170 -8.68 -4.69 4.14
N GLU A 171 -7.46 -4.95 3.69
CA GLU A 171 -6.93 -6.31 3.59
C GLU A 171 -6.19 -6.66 4.88
N TYR A 172 -6.52 -7.82 5.46
CA TYR A 172 -5.88 -8.26 6.68
C TYR A 172 -5.83 -9.78 6.78
N TYR A 173 -4.96 -10.29 7.64
CA TYR A 173 -4.88 -11.69 8.01
C TYR A 173 -5.41 -11.89 9.41
N SER A 174 -6.26 -12.90 9.58
CA SER A 174 -6.71 -13.36 10.88
C SER A 174 -7.11 -14.82 10.84
N GLU A 175 -6.82 -15.56 11.91
CA GLU A 175 -7.20 -16.97 12.08
C GLU A 175 -6.82 -17.85 10.87
N SER A 176 -5.60 -17.66 10.38
CA SER A 176 -5.05 -18.37 9.22
C SER A 176 -5.75 -18.11 7.89
N LYS A 177 -6.45 -16.99 7.77
CA LYS A 177 -7.18 -16.60 6.56
C LYS A 177 -6.86 -15.16 6.15
N TYR A 178 -6.73 -14.97 4.84
CA TYR A 178 -6.76 -13.65 4.22
C TYR A 178 -8.21 -13.18 4.12
N MET A 179 -8.45 -11.99 4.65
CA MET A 179 -9.73 -11.34 4.75
C MET A 179 -9.69 -10.01 3.99
N ILE A 180 -10.82 -9.63 3.42
CA ILE A 180 -11.05 -8.28 2.93
C ILE A 180 -12.30 -7.73 3.60
N PHE A 181 -12.14 -6.59 4.25
CA PHE A 181 -13.25 -5.79 4.74
C PHE A 181 -13.53 -4.66 3.74
N ILE A 182 -14.78 -4.50 3.34
CA ILE A 182 -15.23 -3.44 2.42
C ILE A 182 -16.35 -2.68 3.14
N TYR A 183 -16.14 -1.39 3.34
CA TYR A 183 -17.12 -0.51 3.96
C TYR A 183 -17.64 0.49 2.94
N GLU A 184 -18.95 0.50 2.71
CA GLU A 184 -19.65 1.47 1.88
C GLU A 184 -20.03 2.69 2.75
N LYS A 185 -19.57 3.88 2.35
CA LYS A 185 -19.63 5.08 3.19
C LYS A 185 -21.03 5.66 3.29
N GLU A 186 -21.80 5.64 2.20
CA GLU A 186 -23.13 6.24 2.15
C GLU A 186 -24.14 5.45 2.98
N SER A 187 -24.18 4.13 2.77
CA SER A 187 -25.09 3.22 3.48
C SER A 187 -24.59 2.86 4.89
N ALA A 188 -23.32 3.13 5.20
CA ALA A 188 -22.62 2.70 6.41
C ALA A 188 -22.62 1.18 6.63
N ILE A 189 -22.60 0.40 5.53
CA ILE A 189 -22.61 -1.06 5.56
C ILE A 189 -21.19 -1.60 5.36
N GLY A 190 -20.80 -2.54 6.21
CA GLY A 190 -19.53 -3.25 6.14
C GLY A 190 -19.70 -4.72 5.76
N PHE A 191 -18.92 -5.18 4.79
CA PHE A 191 -18.82 -6.57 4.35
C PHE A 191 -17.46 -7.12 4.76
N ASN A 192 -17.45 -8.24 5.49
CA ASN A 192 -16.21 -8.92 5.85
C ASN A 192 -16.12 -10.27 5.15
N LEU A 193 -15.26 -10.36 4.15
CA LEU A 193 -15.23 -11.45 3.18
C LEU A 193 -13.95 -12.27 3.32
N GLN A 194 -14.08 -13.58 3.18
CA GLN A 194 -12.95 -14.49 3.07
C GLN A 194 -12.48 -14.54 1.61
N LYS A 195 -11.17 -14.43 1.36
CA LYS A 195 -10.51 -14.56 0.04
C LYS A 195 -10.82 -13.49 -1.02
N GLY A 196 -11.82 -12.64 -0.87
CA GLY A 196 -12.11 -11.60 -1.86
C GLY A 196 -13.59 -11.35 -2.12
N VAL A 197 -13.87 -10.57 -3.17
CA VAL A 197 -15.19 -10.48 -3.81
C VAL A 197 -15.32 -11.57 -4.87
N LEU A 198 -16.53 -11.92 -5.29
CA LEU A 198 -16.72 -12.92 -6.36
C LEU A 198 -16.75 -12.23 -7.74
N ASP A 199 -16.08 -12.81 -8.72
CA ASP A 199 -16.23 -12.44 -10.14
C ASP A 199 -17.58 -12.94 -10.71
N GLY A 200 -17.85 -12.66 -11.98
CA GLY A 200 -19.07 -13.11 -12.67
C GLY A 200 -19.22 -14.64 -12.79
N ASN A 201 -18.16 -15.39 -12.54
CA ASN A 201 -18.13 -16.85 -12.54
C ASN A 201 -18.16 -17.46 -11.13
N GLY A 202 -18.20 -16.63 -10.08
CA GLY A 202 -18.18 -17.06 -8.68
C GLY A 202 -16.78 -17.33 -8.12
N ASN A 203 -15.69 -16.94 -8.81
CA ASN A 203 -14.33 -17.07 -8.30
C ASN A 203 -13.99 -15.91 -7.37
N PRO A 204 -13.32 -16.16 -6.22
CA PRO A 204 -12.86 -15.10 -5.35
C PRO A 204 -11.69 -14.34 -5.98
N VAL A 205 -11.81 -13.01 -6.01
CA VAL A 205 -10.80 -12.08 -6.52
C VAL A 205 -10.51 -10.98 -5.52
N VAL A 206 -9.25 -10.53 -5.47
CA VAL A 206 -8.85 -9.42 -4.59
C VAL A 206 -8.73 -8.15 -5.42
N LEU A 207 -9.48 -7.12 -5.02
CA LEU A 207 -9.49 -5.83 -5.70
C LEU A 207 -8.21 -5.05 -5.42
N ARG A 208 -7.73 -4.36 -6.44
CA ARG A 208 -6.54 -3.50 -6.42
C ARG A 208 -6.93 -2.10 -6.91
N PRO A 209 -6.40 -1.02 -6.31
CA PRO A 209 -6.70 0.35 -6.74
C PRO A 209 -6.35 0.57 -8.21
N LEU A 210 -7.26 1.17 -8.99
CA LEU A 210 -6.96 1.68 -10.34
C LEU A 210 -7.26 3.17 -10.44
N ASP A 211 -8.51 3.56 -10.17
CA ASP A 211 -8.93 4.94 -10.05
C ASP A 211 -9.94 5.07 -8.91
N LEU A 212 -9.40 5.43 -7.75
CA LEU A 212 -10.14 5.53 -6.50
C LEU A 212 -11.11 6.71 -6.48
N GLY A 213 -10.91 7.73 -7.33
CA GLY A 213 -11.83 8.87 -7.47
C GLY A 213 -13.13 8.51 -8.20
N ARG A 214 -13.16 7.36 -8.88
CA ARG A 214 -14.34 6.83 -9.59
C ARG A 214 -14.76 5.43 -9.10
N ASP A 215 -14.21 4.98 -7.97
CA ASP A 215 -14.40 3.63 -7.43
C ASP A 215 -14.07 2.51 -8.42
N ILE A 216 -13.04 2.73 -9.26
CA ILE A 216 -12.55 1.77 -10.24
C ILE A 216 -11.37 0.99 -9.65
N PHE A 217 -11.46 -0.33 -9.75
CA PHE A 217 -10.47 -1.28 -9.27
C PHE A 217 -10.14 -2.27 -10.38
N TYR A 218 -9.02 -2.98 -10.22
CA TYR A 218 -8.69 -4.11 -11.06
C TYR A 218 -8.43 -5.37 -10.21
N PHE A 219 -8.53 -6.53 -10.84
CA PHE A 219 -8.04 -7.79 -10.29
C PHE A 219 -7.32 -8.58 -11.38
N VAL A 220 -6.44 -9.49 -10.96
CA VAL A 220 -5.67 -10.34 -11.87
C VAL A 220 -6.07 -11.78 -11.63
N GLN A 221 -6.48 -12.47 -12.68
CA GLN A 221 -6.73 -13.91 -12.68
C GLN A 221 -5.63 -14.58 -13.48
N GLN A 222 -4.86 -15.45 -12.81
CA GLN A 222 -3.88 -16.28 -13.49
C GLN A 222 -4.61 -17.27 -14.38
N SER A 223 -4.17 -17.40 -15.63
CA SER A 223 -4.61 -18.47 -16.51
C SER A 223 -4.20 -19.81 -15.90
N GLU A 224 -5.07 -20.82 -16.01
CA GLU A 224 -4.68 -22.19 -15.67
C GLU A 224 -3.52 -22.61 -16.58
N TYR A 225 -2.49 -23.21 -16.00
CA TYR A 225 -1.44 -23.89 -16.77
C TYR A 225 -2.12 -25.03 -17.53
N SER A 226 -2.40 -24.85 -18.82
CA SER A 226 -2.55 -25.97 -19.73
C SER A 226 -1.15 -26.50 -20.04
N ASP A 227 -1.01 -27.83 -20.12
CA ASP A 227 0.23 -28.63 -20.26
C ASP A 227 1.45 -27.97 -20.93
N SER A 228 2.64 -28.51 -20.68
CA SER A 228 3.96 -28.07 -21.20
C SER A 228 4.09 -27.95 -22.73
N GLU A 229 3.02 -28.26 -23.48
CA GLU A 229 2.89 -28.12 -24.93
C GLU A 229 2.11 -26.86 -25.36
N THR A 230 1.49 -26.12 -24.44
CA THR A 230 0.78 -24.86 -24.70
C THR A 230 1.53 -23.64 -24.16
N GLU A 231 1.60 -22.60 -24.98
CA GLU A 231 2.22 -21.30 -24.63
C GLU A 231 1.56 -20.70 -23.39
N GLU A 232 2.37 -20.26 -22.42
CA GLU A 232 1.88 -19.60 -21.20
C GLU A 232 1.05 -18.37 -21.59
N GLN A 233 -0.25 -18.38 -21.29
CA GLN A 233 -1.10 -17.22 -21.56
C GLN A 233 -0.79 -16.08 -20.60
N ASN A 234 -0.89 -14.85 -21.10
CA ASN A 234 -0.88 -13.67 -20.25
C ASN A 234 -2.07 -13.73 -19.27
N PRO A 235 -1.90 -13.21 -18.04
CA PRO A 235 -2.98 -13.20 -17.07
C PRO A 235 -4.16 -12.33 -17.56
N MET A 236 -5.38 -12.71 -17.17
CA MET A 236 -6.57 -11.91 -17.42
C MET A 236 -6.66 -10.80 -16.37
N ILE A 237 -6.91 -9.56 -16.82
CA ILE A 237 -7.15 -8.41 -15.95
C ILE A 237 -8.62 -8.04 -16.04
N GLY A 238 -9.33 -8.14 -14.92
CA GLY A 238 -10.69 -7.61 -14.78
C GLY A 238 -10.65 -6.19 -14.27
N ILE A 239 -11.33 -5.26 -14.94
CA ILE A 239 -11.55 -3.89 -14.45
C ILE A 239 -13.00 -3.78 -14.00
N VAL A 240 -13.21 -3.35 -12.76
CA VAL A 240 -14.54 -3.27 -12.14
C VAL A 240 -14.75 -1.91 -11.51
N GLN A 241 -16.01 -1.49 -11.48
CA GLN A 241 -16.45 -0.34 -10.72
C GLN A 241 -17.42 -0.83 -9.65
N LEU A 242 -17.15 -0.50 -8.39
CA LEU A 242 -18.09 -0.77 -7.30
C LEU A 242 -19.26 0.23 -7.37
N LYS A 243 -20.48 -0.24 -7.09
CA LYS A 243 -21.72 0.53 -7.17
C LYS A 243 -22.44 0.56 -5.83
#